data_AF-A0A699XQK7-F1
#
_entry.id   AF-A0A699XQK7-F1
#
_cell.length_a   1.000
_cell.length_b   1.000
_cell.length_c   1.000
_cell.angle_alpha   90.00
_cell.angle_beta   90.00
_cell.angle_gamma   90.00
#
_symmetry.space_group_name_H-M   'P 1'
#
loop_
_entity.id
_entity.type
_entity.pdbx_description
1 polymer ?
#
loop_
_entity_poly.entity_id
_entity_poly.type
_entity_poly.pdbx_seq_one_letter_code
_entity_poly.pdbx_strand_id
1 'polypeptide(L)'
;KLLAAGVQVVLYYGDADFNCNWLGGQAVAEEIAAPGYDTAGFVNISTSDSIVHGQVKQSGLFSFVRVYESGHEVPFYQPLAAL
;
A
#
# COMPACT_ATOMS: atom_id res chain seq x y z
N LYS A 1 -4.66 12.87 -12.28
CA LYS A 1 -3.85 14.10 -12.50
C LYS A 1 -2.39 13.90 -12.10
N LEU A 2 -2.07 13.53 -10.86
CA LEU A 2 -0.69 13.29 -10.40
C LEU A 2 0.05 12.22 -11.22
N LEU A 3 -0.56 11.04 -11.39
CA LEU A 3 0.03 9.96 -12.20
C LEU A 3 0.31 10.39 -13.65
N ALA A 4 -0.61 11.14 -14.26
CA ALA A 4 -0.43 11.69 -15.62
C ALA A 4 0.67 12.76 -15.70
N ALA A 5 0.98 13.43 -14.59
CA ALA A 5 2.08 14.37 -14.47
C ALA A 5 3.42 13.68 -14.11
N GLY A 6 3.47 12.34 -14.09
CA GLY A 6 4.69 11.60 -13.76
C GLY A 6 5.03 11.55 -12.26
N VAL A 7 4.09 11.91 -11.39
CA VAL A 7 4.28 11.85 -9.92
C VAL A 7 3.92 10.47 -9.42
N GLN A 8 4.83 9.87 -8.63
CA GLN A 8 4.56 8.62 -7.91
C GLN A 8 3.55 8.84 -6.80
N VAL A 9 2.54 7.97 -6.72
CA VAL A 9 1.51 8.01 -5.69
C VAL A 9 1.44 6.65 -5.03
N VAL A 10 1.56 6.64 -3.69
CA VAL A 10 1.43 5.45 -2.87
C VAL A 10 0.27 5.66 -1.91
N LEU A 11 -0.67 4.73 -1.89
CA LEU A 11 -1.64 4.59 -0.82
C LEU A 11 -1.15 3.46 0.08
N TYR A 12 -0.90 3.73 1.36
CA TYR A 12 -0.45 2.72 2.30
C TYR A 12 -1.31 2.76 3.57
N TYR A 13 -1.65 1.58 4.08
CA TYR A 13 -2.58 1.42 5.18
C TYR A 13 -2.10 0.35 6.15
N GLY A 14 -2.24 0.60 7.45
CA GLY A 14 -2.15 -0.44 8.47
C GLY A 14 -3.41 -1.30 8.46
N ASP A 15 -3.25 -2.62 8.54
CA ASP A 15 -4.36 -3.54 8.37
C ASP A 15 -5.25 -3.74 9.61
N ALA A 16 -4.84 -3.17 10.75
CA ALA A 16 -5.59 -3.13 11.99
C ALA A 16 -6.28 -1.76 12.25
N ASP A 17 -6.15 -0.79 11.33
CA ASP A 17 -6.90 0.48 11.45
C ASP A 17 -8.37 0.30 11.06
N PHE A 18 -9.27 0.73 11.94
CA PHE A 18 -10.71 0.77 11.67
C PHE A 18 -11.13 2.07 10.97
N ASN A 19 -10.58 3.21 11.40
CA ASN A 19 -11.02 4.53 10.98
C ASN A 19 -10.70 4.80 9.50
N CYS A 20 -9.51 4.41 9.06
CA CYS A 20 -9.07 4.51 7.67
C CYS A 20 -8.63 3.13 7.17
N ASN A 21 -9.54 2.15 7.24
CA ASN A 21 -9.23 0.75 6.97
C ASN A 21 -8.71 0.49 5.55
N TRP A 22 -7.81 -0.49 5.44
CA TRP A 22 -7.19 -0.90 4.18
C TRP A 22 -8.17 -1.49 3.16
N LEU A 23 -9.31 -2.05 3.59
CA LEU A 23 -10.34 -2.59 2.68
C LEU A 23 -10.98 -1.47 1.85
N GLY A 24 -11.40 -0.38 2.51
CA GLY A 24 -11.90 0.83 1.86
C GLY A 24 -10.82 1.50 1.02
N GLY A 25 -9.58 1.56 1.54
CA GLY A 25 -8.43 2.03 0.79
C GLY A 25 -8.18 1.25 -0.51
N GLN A 26 -8.31 -0.08 -0.47
CA GLN A 26 -8.17 -0.93 -1.64
C GLN A 26 -9.29 -0.67 -2.65
N ALA A 27 -10.55 -0.56 -2.21
CA ALA A 27 -11.65 -0.23 -3.10
C ALA A 27 -11.40 1.11 -3.81
N VAL A 28 -10.94 2.13 -3.08
CA VAL A 28 -10.53 3.42 -3.68
C VAL A 28 -9.36 3.26 -4.65
N ALA A 29 -8.39 2.40 -4.34
CA ALA A 29 -7.25 2.15 -5.22
C ALA A 29 -7.66 1.53 -6.56
N GLU A 30 -8.66 0.64 -6.59
CA GLU A 30 -9.20 0.10 -7.84
C GLU A 30 -9.92 1.19 -8.67
N GLU A 31 -10.68 2.09 -8.02
CA GLU A 31 -11.40 3.19 -8.68
C GLU A 31 -10.48 4.28 -9.26
N ILE A 32 -9.22 4.35 -8.82
CA ILE A 32 -8.22 5.25 -9.43
C ILE A 32 -7.93 4.84 -10.89
N ALA A 33 -8.16 3.58 -11.24
CA ALA A 33 -7.97 3.03 -12.59
C ALA A 33 -6.60 3.40 -13.19
N ALA A 34 -5.53 3.30 -12.37
CA ALA A 34 -4.17 3.54 -12.83
C ALA A 34 -3.80 2.56 -13.96
N PRO A 35 -3.10 3.01 -15.02
CA PRO A 35 -2.78 2.14 -16.15
C PRO A 35 -2.12 0.83 -15.74
N GLY A 36 -2.76 -0.30 -16.09
CA GLY A 36 -2.27 -1.66 -15.80
C GLY A 36 -2.37 -2.09 -14.34
N TYR A 37 -3.05 -1.34 -13.47
CA TYR A 37 -3.22 -1.72 -12.06
C TYR A 37 -4.25 -2.84 -11.87
N ASP A 38 -5.29 -2.89 -12.71
CA ASP A 38 -6.33 -3.92 -12.73
C ASP A 38 -5.78 -5.35 -12.91
N THR A 39 -4.69 -5.49 -13.66
CA THR A 39 -4.01 -6.77 -13.92
C THR A 39 -2.84 -7.07 -12.97
N ALA A 40 -2.46 -6.11 -12.12
CA ALA A 40 -1.38 -6.30 -11.15
C ALA A 40 -1.79 -7.24 -10.01
N GLY A 41 -0.86 -8.09 -9.58
CA GLY A 41 -1.03 -8.95 -8.40
C GLY A 41 -0.39 -8.35 -7.14
N PHE A 42 -0.73 -8.91 -5.98
CA PHE A 42 -0.05 -8.60 -4.74
C PHE A 42 1.29 -9.34 -4.65
N VAL A 43 2.31 -8.64 -4.14
CA VAL A 43 3.65 -9.18 -3.86
C VAL A 43 4.03 -8.82 -2.42
N ASN A 44 4.74 -9.73 -1.75
CA ASN A 44 5.17 -9.53 -0.37
C ASN A 44 6.20 -8.39 -0.26
N ILE A 45 6.08 -7.60 0.81
CA ILE A 45 7.09 -6.64 1.25
C ILE A 45 7.92 -7.32 2.34
N SER A 46 9.14 -7.71 2.00
CA SER A 46 10.13 -8.26 2.94
C SER A 46 11.16 -7.21 3.30
N THR A 47 11.51 -7.11 4.58
CA THR A 47 12.53 -6.16 5.08
C THR A 47 13.82 -6.90 5.47
N SER A 48 14.81 -6.18 6.00
CA SER A 48 16.13 -6.71 6.35
C SER A 48 16.14 -7.73 7.48
N ASP A 49 15.05 -7.84 8.26
CA ASP A 49 14.90 -8.87 9.29
C ASP A 49 14.33 -10.19 8.73
N SER A 50 14.14 -10.28 7.40
CA SER A 50 13.57 -11.43 6.69
C SER A 50 12.10 -11.72 7.02
N ILE A 51 11.36 -10.76 7.59
CA ILE A 51 9.93 -10.86 7.85
C ILE A 51 9.15 -10.22 6.69
N VAL A 52 7.98 -10.79 6.39
CA VAL A 52 7.00 -10.18 5.48
C VAL A 52 6.11 -9.24 6.29
N HIS A 53 6.30 -7.93 6.14
CA HIS A 53 5.55 -6.91 6.89
C HIS A 53 4.29 -6.43 6.18
N GLY A 54 4.00 -6.95 4.99
CA GLY A 54 2.86 -6.50 4.22
C GLY A 54 2.90 -6.98 2.78
N GLN A 55 2.00 -6.40 1.99
CA GLN A 55 1.90 -6.66 0.57
C GLN A 55 1.70 -5.37 -0.21
N VAL A 56 2.25 -5.34 -1.42
CA VAL A 56 2.07 -4.27 -2.38
C VAL A 56 1.41 -4.82 -3.64
N LYS A 57 0.39 -4.11 -4.14
CA LYS A 57 -0.08 -4.22 -5.53
C LYS A 57 0.36 -2.94 -6.23
N GLN A 58 1.10 -3.05 -7.33
CA GLN A 58 1.71 -1.90 -7.99
C GLN A 58 1.67 -2.04 -9.51
N SER A 59 1.43 -0.91 -10.17
CA SER A 59 1.61 -0.77 -11.62
C SER A 59 2.13 0.62 -11.95
N GLY A 60 3.25 0.68 -12.67
CA GLY A 60 3.94 1.94 -12.99
C GLY A 60 4.22 2.80 -11.75
N LEU A 61 3.65 4.00 -11.73
CA LEU A 61 3.82 5.02 -10.68
C LEU A 61 2.77 4.96 -9.56
N PHE A 62 1.90 3.96 -9.57
CA PHE A 62 0.84 3.81 -8.57
C PHE A 62 1.00 2.52 -7.78
N SER A 63 0.96 2.63 -6.45
CA SER A 63 1.08 1.51 -5.53
C SER A 63 0.01 1.58 -4.44
N PHE A 64 -0.59 0.43 -4.13
CA PHE A 64 -1.36 0.20 -2.93
C PHE A 64 -0.60 -0.74 -2.01
N VAL A 65 -0.43 -0.35 -0.75
CA VAL A 65 0.31 -1.09 0.25
C VAL A 65 -0.59 -1.40 1.44
N ARG A 66 -0.65 -2.68 1.80
CA ARG A 66 -1.21 -3.14 3.07
C ARG A 66 -0.06 -3.52 3.98
N VAL A 67 0.04 -2.87 5.14
CA VAL A 67 1.03 -3.17 6.17
C VAL A 67 0.37 -4.00 7.25
N TYR A 68 0.96 -5.16 7.56
CA TYR A 68 0.45 -6.10 8.54
C TYR A 68 0.72 -5.64 9.96
N GLU A 69 -0.15 -6.08 10.89
CA GLU A 69 0.00 -5.87 12.32
C GLU A 69 0.22 -4.40 12.67
N SER A 70 -0.54 -3.52 12.03
CA SER A 70 -0.34 -2.07 12.10
C SER A 70 -1.65 -1.30 12.14
N GLY A 71 -1.76 -0.35 13.08
CA GLY A 71 -2.91 0.54 13.21
C GLY A 71 -2.80 1.78 12.33
N HIS A 72 -3.48 2.86 12.73
CA HIS A 72 -3.53 4.13 11.99
C HIS A 72 -2.14 4.76 11.78
N GLU A 73 -1.32 4.74 12.83
CA GLU A 73 0.03 5.31 12.81
C GLU A 73 1.05 4.24 12.39
N VAL A 74 1.08 3.90 11.11
CA VAL A 74 1.90 2.78 10.61
C VAL A 74 3.36 2.81 11.07
N PRO A 75 4.09 3.95 11.02
CA PRO A 75 5.48 4.00 11.47
C PRO A 75 5.68 3.74 12.97
N PHE A 76 4.63 3.89 13.79
CA PHE A 76 4.69 3.55 15.22
C PHE A 76 4.68 2.03 15.43
N TYR A 77 3.81 1.31 14.73
CA TYR A 77 3.66 -0.14 14.89
C TYR A 77 4.68 -0.95 14.07
N GLN A 78 5.02 -0.48 12.88
CA GLN A 78 5.91 -1.18 11.93
C GLN A 78 7.02 -0.25 11.43
N PRO A 79 7.91 0.24 12.32
CA PRO A 79 8.92 1.25 11.98
C PRO A 79 9.90 0.78 10.91
N LEU A 80 10.30 -0.50 10.93
CA LEU A 80 11.22 -1.05 9.93
C LEU A 80 10.58 -1.11 8.53
N ALA A 81 9.29 -1.45 8.46
CA ALA A 81 8.57 -1.51 7.18
C ALA A 81 8.23 -0.12 6.62
N ALA A 82 8.21 0.91 7.47
CA ALA A 82 7.86 2.28 7.11
C ALA A 82 9.07 3.17 6.75
N LEU A 83 10.30 2.65 6.88
CA LEU A 83 11.56 3.35 6.59
C LEU A 83 11.93 3.26 5.11
#